data_AF-A0A8S4QPP5-F1
#
_entry.id   AF-A0A8S4QPP5-F1
#
_cell.length_a   1.000
_cell.length_b   1.000
_cell.length_c   1.000
_cell.angle_alpha   90.00
_cell.angle_beta   90.00
_cell.angle_gamma   90.00
#
_symmetry.space_group_name_H-M   'P 1'
#
loop_
_entity.id
_entity.type
_entity.pdbx_description
1 polymer ?
#
loop_
_entity_poly.entity_id
_entity_poly.type
_entity_poly.pdbx_seq_one_letter_code
_entity_poly.pdbx_strand_id
1 'polypeptide(L)'
;MLYSCLKSVVAGVTTGARVLTPIYLMLIGNSVCLCYSVHSQWFSTYSQETIINSIGEDIHWNTPQNQTACKHSITLNSLAELTNVSIAWVPGHKGNRGNEKADELARMGASIQFYGPEPCLPIPYNITKRVIEGITERESNARWNNSTQYRQSKLFLKSFDKKKTKQLMSRSRTNIALVTGITTGHCLLNRHLTVMRIAEDPSCPECGEMETSFHFIAECPMYAMVRWELQGKDSFSVEDLANLSIGDILRFTKETGRLQGGMLPGHQ
;
A
#
# COMPACT_ATOMS: atom_id res chain seq x y z
N MET A 1 -12.54 3.28 7.15
CA MET A 1 -12.83 3.43 5.71
C MET A 1 -13.48 4.79 5.49
N LEU A 2 -12.73 5.89 5.63
CA LEU A 2 -13.20 7.22 5.25
C LEU A 2 -12.14 7.82 4.33
N TYR A 3 -12.58 7.94 3.09
CA TYR A 3 -11.81 8.25 1.91
C TYR A 3 -11.07 9.58 2.04
N SER A 4 -9.85 9.56 1.54
CA SER A 4 -9.24 10.67 0.82
C SER A 4 -10.26 11.32 -0.11
N CYS A 5 -10.75 12.49 0.26
CA CYS A 5 -11.35 13.41 -0.68
C CYS A 5 -10.85 14.79 -0.28
N LEU A 6 -9.89 15.30 -1.04
CA LEU A 6 -9.52 16.70 -1.08
C LEU A 6 -10.82 17.49 -1.34
N LYS A 7 -11.39 18.06 -0.27
CA LYS A 7 -12.61 18.86 -0.36
C LYS A 7 -12.24 20.24 -0.90
N SER A 8 -12.06 20.35 -2.21
CA SER A 8 -11.98 21.65 -2.89
C SER A 8 -13.32 22.36 -2.75
N VAL A 9 -13.39 23.32 -1.83
CA VAL A 9 -14.52 24.23 -1.67
C VAL A 9 -14.22 25.46 -2.50
N VAL A 10 -15.02 25.77 -3.53
CA VAL A 10 -14.85 26.96 -4.35
C VAL A 10 -15.78 28.05 -3.83
N ALA A 11 -15.24 29.16 -3.33
CA ALA A 11 -16.04 30.33 -2.97
C ALA A 11 -15.91 31.41 -4.06
N GLY A 12 -17.02 31.77 -4.70
CA GLY A 12 -17.11 32.88 -5.66
C GLY A 12 -17.50 34.19 -4.96
N VAL A 13 -16.77 35.27 -5.22
CA VAL A 13 -17.11 36.62 -4.74
C VAL A 13 -17.71 37.45 -5.87
N THR A 14 -18.82 38.13 -5.60
CA THR A 14 -19.37 39.17 -6.50
C THR A 14 -19.49 40.49 -5.75
N THR A 15 -18.81 41.53 -6.23
CA THR A 15 -18.99 42.91 -5.74
C THR A 15 -19.90 43.68 -6.68
N GLY A 16 -20.85 44.42 -6.08
CA GLY A 16 -21.81 45.23 -6.81
C GLY A 16 -21.14 46.36 -7.59
N ALA A 17 -21.48 46.42 -8.87
CA ALA A 17 -21.17 47.47 -9.86
C ALA A 17 -19.73 47.52 -10.42
N ARG A 18 -19.66 47.14 -11.71
CA ARG A 18 -18.59 47.30 -12.73
C ARG A 18 -17.47 46.25 -12.77
N VAL A 19 -17.60 45.40 -13.81
CA VAL A 19 -16.64 44.49 -14.46
C VAL A 19 -16.08 43.37 -13.58
N LEU A 20 -16.58 42.17 -13.90
CA LEU A 20 -16.38 40.86 -13.29
C LEU A 20 -14.91 40.40 -13.28
N THR A 21 -14.37 40.16 -12.08
CA THR A 21 -13.36 39.11 -11.88
C THR A 21 -13.78 38.23 -10.71
N PRO A 22 -14.21 36.97 -10.95
CA PRO A 22 -14.55 36.06 -9.87
C PRO A 22 -13.29 35.71 -9.04
N ILE A 23 -13.33 36.03 -7.76
CA ILE A 23 -12.36 35.54 -6.77
C ILE A 23 -12.77 34.11 -6.44
N TYR A 24 -11.84 33.15 -6.54
CA TYR A 24 -12.10 31.72 -6.32
C TYR A 24 -11.34 31.21 -5.11
N LEU A 25 -11.92 31.27 -3.91
CA LEU A 25 -11.26 30.69 -2.73
C LEU A 25 -11.25 29.16 -2.88
N MET A 26 -10.09 28.51 -2.72
CA MET A 26 -10.02 27.04 -2.71
C MET A 26 -9.35 26.50 -1.45
N LEU A 27 -10.09 25.67 -0.71
CA LEU A 27 -9.57 24.97 0.47
C LEU A 27 -9.06 23.60 0.04
N ILE A 28 -7.77 23.30 0.24
CA ILE A 28 -7.19 22.03 -0.20
C ILE A 28 -6.49 21.31 0.96
N GLY A 29 -7.18 20.37 1.60
CA GLY A 29 -6.60 19.50 2.64
C GLY A 29 -6.13 20.26 3.88
N ASN A 30 -4.98 19.88 4.44
CA ASN A 30 -4.40 20.46 5.67
C ASN A 30 -3.52 21.70 5.41
N SER A 31 -3.36 22.14 4.17
CA SER A 31 -2.53 23.29 3.79
C SER A 31 -3.35 24.28 2.95
N VAL A 32 -3.48 25.51 3.43
CA VAL A 32 -4.31 26.53 2.78
C VAL A 32 -3.53 27.20 1.67
N CYS A 33 -4.09 27.21 0.46
CA CYS A 33 -3.55 28.00 -0.64
C CYS A 33 -4.67 28.93 -1.10
N LEU A 34 -4.61 30.21 -0.71
CA LEU A 34 -5.53 31.21 -1.24
C LEU A 34 -5.10 31.54 -2.67
N CYS A 35 -5.85 31.05 -3.64
CA CYS A 35 -5.71 31.43 -5.04
C CYS A 35 -6.83 32.39 -5.40
N TYR A 36 -6.53 33.47 -6.10
CA TYR A 36 -7.55 34.37 -6.62
C TYR A 36 -7.13 34.90 -7.99
N SER A 37 -8.10 35.25 -8.84
CA SER A 37 -7.82 35.80 -10.17
C SER A 37 -8.23 37.26 -10.24
N VAL A 38 -7.31 38.09 -10.70
CA VAL A 38 -7.52 39.52 -11.00
C VAL A 38 -7.05 39.74 -12.44
N HIS A 39 -7.91 40.28 -13.30
CA HIS A 39 -7.64 40.58 -14.71
C HIS A 39 -6.99 39.42 -15.50
N SER A 40 -7.52 38.19 -15.36
CA SER A 40 -7.02 36.98 -16.04
C SER A 40 -5.59 36.55 -15.65
N GLN A 41 -5.00 37.15 -14.62
CA GLN A 41 -3.80 36.67 -13.96
C GLN A 41 -4.20 35.94 -12.67
N TRP A 42 -3.50 34.83 -12.38
CA TRP A 42 -3.75 33.99 -11.21
C TRP A 42 -2.70 34.29 -10.15
N PHE A 43 -3.15 34.69 -8.97
CA PHE A 43 -2.31 35.00 -7.82
C PHE A 43 -2.53 33.94 -6.74
N SER A 44 -1.44 33.45 -6.15
CA SER A 44 -1.49 32.58 -4.98
C SER A 44 -0.80 33.28 -3.82
N THR A 45 -1.51 33.53 -2.72
CA THR A 45 -0.83 33.91 -1.48
C THR A 45 -0.44 32.63 -0.75
N TYR A 46 0.81 32.20 -0.96
CA TYR A 46 1.53 31.46 0.08
C TYR A 46 2.00 32.48 1.11
N SER A 47 1.09 32.88 2.00
CA SER A 47 1.47 33.68 3.15
C SER A 47 1.46 32.75 4.36
N GLN A 48 2.65 32.38 4.81
CA GLN A 48 2.84 31.89 6.18
C GLN A 48 2.72 33.03 7.21
N GLU A 49 2.30 34.25 6.87
CA GLU A 49 2.59 35.43 7.72
C GLU A 49 1.56 36.57 7.83
N THR A 50 0.26 36.46 7.50
CA THR A 50 -0.59 37.69 7.55
C THR A 50 -2.03 37.59 8.07
N ILE A 51 -2.31 36.76 9.07
CA ILE A 51 -3.49 36.95 9.94
C ILE A 51 -3.15 36.52 11.38
N ILE A 52 -2.39 37.34 12.11
CA ILE A 52 -2.09 37.07 13.54
C ILE A 52 -2.71 38.10 14.49
N ASN A 53 -3.15 39.28 14.05
CA ASN A 53 -3.44 40.36 15.01
C ASN A 53 -4.91 40.79 15.14
N SER A 54 -5.84 39.84 15.26
CA SER A 54 -7.15 40.20 15.82
C SER A 54 -7.81 39.05 16.58
N ILE A 55 -7.68 39.11 17.92
CA ILE A 55 -8.75 38.92 18.94
C ILE A 55 -9.49 37.56 18.84
N GLY A 56 -9.49 36.65 19.79
CA GLY A 56 -9.52 36.74 21.24
C GLY A 56 -9.91 35.34 21.78
N GLU A 57 -9.82 35.19 23.09
CA GLU A 57 -9.70 33.93 23.84
C GLU A 57 -10.91 32.98 23.79
N ASP A 58 -10.65 31.76 24.27
CA ASP A 58 -11.61 30.73 24.71
C ASP A 58 -12.32 29.86 23.69
N ILE A 59 -11.59 28.96 23.00
CA ILE A 59 -12.17 27.63 22.74
C ILE A 59 -11.12 26.50 22.77
N HIS A 60 -11.26 25.60 23.75
CA HIS A 60 -10.46 24.37 23.88
C HIS A 60 -10.78 23.36 22.77
N TRP A 61 -9.97 23.32 21.71
CA TRP A 61 -10.06 22.28 20.65
C TRP A 61 -8.69 21.65 20.35
N ASN A 62 -8.25 20.72 21.21
CA ASN A 62 -6.91 20.11 21.18
C ASN A 62 -6.69 19.05 20.06
N THR A 63 -6.99 19.36 18.79
CA THR A 63 -6.45 18.57 17.66
C THR A 63 -6.01 19.47 16.48
N PRO A 64 -4.84 19.22 15.85
CA PRO A 64 -4.30 20.06 14.77
C PRO A 64 -5.20 20.18 13.54
N GLN A 65 -5.99 19.15 13.22
CA GLN A 65 -6.94 19.19 12.10
C GLN A 65 -8.06 20.23 12.29
N ASN A 66 -8.42 20.54 13.53
CA ASN A 66 -9.49 21.48 13.84
C ASN A 66 -9.03 22.94 13.76
N GLN A 67 -7.73 23.21 13.98
CA GLN A 67 -7.19 24.58 13.92
C GLN A 67 -7.23 25.17 12.50
N THR A 68 -6.87 24.36 11.49
CA THR A 68 -6.93 24.78 10.09
C THR A 68 -8.37 25.02 9.63
N ALA A 69 -9.30 24.14 10.00
CA ALA A 69 -10.73 24.31 9.71
C ALA A 69 -11.32 25.57 10.38
N CYS A 70 -10.94 25.88 11.62
CA CYS A 70 -11.36 27.10 12.30
C CYS A 70 -10.81 28.37 11.63
N LYS A 71 -9.53 28.39 11.22
CA LYS A 71 -8.93 29.53 10.49
C LYS A 71 -9.67 29.81 9.17
N HIS A 72 -10.08 28.77 8.46
CA HIS A 72 -10.87 28.92 7.23
C HIS A 72 -12.26 29.48 7.48
N SER A 73 -12.94 28.98 8.52
CA SER A 73 -14.27 29.44 8.90
C SER A 73 -14.25 30.94 9.23
N ILE A 74 -13.28 31.37 10.03
CA ILE A 74 -13.11 32.79 10.41
C ILE A 74 -12.82 33.65 9.17
N THR A 75 -11.87 33.24 8.32
CA THR A 75 -11.52 34.00 7.11
C THR A 75 -12.71 34.12 6.15
N LEU A 76 -13.49 33.04 5.97
CA LEU A 76 -14.70 33.05 5.15
C LEU A 76 -15.78 33.97 5.72
N ASN A 77 -15.98 33.96 7.05
CA ASN A 77 -16.94 34.83 7.71
C ASN A 77 -16.55 36.31 7.57
N SER A 78 -15.28 36.67 7.78
CA SER A 78 -14.80 38.04 7.57
C SER A 78 -14.90 38.48 6.11
N LEU A 79 -14.69 37.58 5.14
CA LEU A 79 -14.90 37.89 3.72
C LEU A 79 -16.39 38.08 3.37
N ALA A 80 -17.28 37.34 4.04
CA ALA A 80 -18.73 37.45 3.88
C ALA A 80 -19.29 38.75 4.47
N GLU A 81 -18.61 39.37 5.43
CA GLU A 81 -18.97 40.71 5.95
C GLU A 81 -18.71 41.82 4.92
N LEU A 82 -17.72 41.64 4.06
CA LEU A 82 -17.31 42.67 3.07
C LEU A 82 -17.91 42.43 1.69
N THR A 83 -18.30 41.19 1.36
CA THR A 83 -18.69 40.79 0.02
C THR A 83 -19.70 39.66 0.00
N ASN A 84 -20.45 39.51 -1.09
CA ASN A 84 -21.33 38.37 -1.25
C ASN A 84 -20.52 37.14 -1.67
N VAL A 85 -20.40 36.16 -0.77
CA VAL A 85 -19.63 34.93 -0.94
C VAL A 85 -20.56 33.75 -1.19
N SER A 86 -20.42 33.07 -2.34
CA SER A 86 -21.16 31.85 -2.65
C SER A 86 -20.24 30.64 -2.65
N ILE A 87 -20.56 29.60 -1.89
CA ILE A 87 -19.78 28.36 -1.81
C ILE A 87 -20.40 27.28 -2.70
N ALA A 88 -19.60 26.71 -3.62
CA ALA A 88 -20.01 25.63 -4.50
C ALA A 88 -19.06 24.43 -4.41
N TRP A 89 -19.63 23.23 -4.50
CA TRP A 89 -18.89 21.99 -4.64
C TRP A 89 -18.55 21.73 -6.11
N VAL A 90 -17.30 21.35 -6.37
CA VAL A 90 -16.84 20.99 -7.72
C VAL A 90 -16.22 19.59 -7.68
N PRO A 91 -16.60 18.68 -8.61
CA PRO A 91 -16.02 17.35 -8.65
C PRO A 91 -14.52 17.39 -9.00
N GLY A 92 -13.73 16.59 -8.27
CA GLY A 92 -12.31 16.36 -8.54
C GLY A 92 -12.07 15.60 -9.84
N HIS A 93 -10.96 15.89 -10.53
CA HIS A 93 -10.45 15.15 -11.70
C HIS A 93 -11.46 15.02 -12.87
N LYS A 94 -12.17 16.11 -13.17
CA LYS A 94 -13.19 16.17 -14.24
C LYS A 94 -12.89 17.20 -15.33
N GLY A 95 -11.65 17.64 -15.52
CA GLY A 95 -11.31 18.61 -16.57
C GLY A 95 -11.61 20.07 -16.19
N ASN A 96 -12.01 20.36 -14.96
CA ASN A 96 -12.24 21.74 -14.54
C ASN A 96 -10.89 22.42 -14.30
N ARG A 97 -10.49 23.29 -15.24
CA ARG A 97 -9.19 23.97 -15.26
C ARG A 97 -8.84 24.65 -13.92
N GLY A 98 -9.81 25.27 -13.25
CA GLY A 98 -9.59 25.93 -11.96
C GLY A 98 -9.31 24.92 -10.84
N ASN A 99 -10.13 23.87 -10.74
CA ASN A 99 -9.95 22.80 -9.75
C ASN A 99 -8.64 22.04 -9.97
N GLU A 100 -8.30 21.73 -11.22
CA GLU A 100 -7.06 21.05 -11.57
C GLU A 100 -5.83 21.89 -11.26
N LYS A 101 -5.86 23.20 -11.59
CA LYS A 101 -4.75 24.09 -11.30
C LYS A 101 -4.50 24.24 -9.81
N ALA A 102 -5.57 24.30 -9.03
CA ALA A 102 -5.46 24.41 -7.59
C ALA A 102 -5.00 23.09 -6.94
N ASP A 103 -5.49 21.93 -7.40
CA ASP A 103 -5.00 20.61 -6.99
C ASP A 103 -3.51 20.42 -7.34
N GLU A 104 -3.06 20.95 -8.48
CA GLU A 104 -1.65 21.05 -8.85
C GLU A 104 -0.85 21.90 -7.85
N LEU A 105 -1.32 23.11 -7.54
CA LEU A 105 -0.66 24.03 -6.59
C LEU A 105 -0.57 23.41 -5.19
N ALA A 106 -1.64 22.78 -4.70
CA ALA A 106 -1.62 22.10 -3.41
C ALA A 106 -0.65 20.91 -3.39
N ARG A 107 -0.57 20.14 -4.47
CA ARG A 107 0.41 19.05 -4.60
C ARG A 107 1.83 19.57 -4.58
N MET A 108 2.11 20.67 -5.29
CA MET A 108 3.41 21.33 -5.24
C MET A 108 3.73 21.80 -3.82
N GLY A 109 2.80 22.49 -3.15
CA GLY A 109 2.96 22.91 -1.77
C GLY A 109 3.22 21.78 -0.78
N ALA A 110 2.51 20.66 -0.92
CA ALA A 110 2.73 19.47 -0.12
C ALA A 110 4.09 18.78 -0.39
N SER A 111 4.73 19.09 -1.52
CA SER A 111 6.04 18.56 -1.90
C SER A 111 7.20 19.47 -1.45
N ILE A 112 6.92 20.71 -1.05
CA ILE A 112 7.92 21.64 -0.55
C ILE A 112 8.29 21.23 0.88
N GLN A 113 9.60 21.20 1.16
CA GLN A 113 10.11 20.95 2.51
C GLN A 113 9.65 22.09 3.44
N PHE A 114 9.04 21.73 4.57
CA PHE A 114 8.61 22.72 5.56
C PHE A 114 9.83 23.39 6.20
N TYR A 115 9.90 24.72 6.12
CA TYR A 115 10.85 25.56 6.84
C TYR A 115 10.05 26.47 7.79
N GLY A 116 10.23 26.34 9.10
CA GLY A 116 9.54 27.15 10.10
C GLY A 116 9.78 26.66 11.54
N PRO A 117 9.53 27.51 12.56
CA PRO A 117 9.63 27.11 13.96
C PRO A 117 8.54 26.07 14.31
N GLU A 118 8.81 25.18 15.26
CA GLU A 118 7.80 24.24 15.78
C GLU A 118 6.55 25.01 16.29
N PRO A 119 5.33 24.47 16.10
CA PRO A 119 5.03 23.09 15.72
C PRO A 119 4.75 22.92 14.22
N CYS A 120 5.45 21.97 13.61
CA CYS A 120 5.14 21.53 12.26
C CYS A 120 3.76 20.84 12.21
N LEU A 121 3.06 20.95 11.06
CA LEU A 121 1.84 20.17 10.84
C LEU A 121 2.16 18.68 11.02
N PRO A 122 1.30 17.90 11.72
CA PRO A 122 1.58 16.49 11.96
C PRO A 122 1.71 15.75 10.62
N ILE A 123 2.77 14.94 10.51
CA ILE A 123 3.02 14.11 9.33
C ILE A 123 1.80 13.22 9.12
N PRO A 124 1.19 13.21 7.92
CA PRO A 124 0.02 12.37 7.67
C PRO A 124 0.38 10.89 7.88
N TYR A 125 -0.48 10.16 8.60
CA TYR A 125 -0.28 8.73 8.88
C TYR A 125 0.08 7.91 7.63
N ASN A 126 -0.57 8.19 6.49
CA ASN A 126 -0.32 7.48 5.24
C ASN A 126 1.09 7.70 4.68
N ILE A 127 1.68 8.89 4.90
CA ILE A 127 3.05 9.18 4.51
C ILE A 127 4.00 8.43 5.43
N THR A 128 3.82 8.54 6.74
CA THR A 128 4.63 7.80 7.73
C THR A 128 4.58 6.30 7.47
N LYS A 129 3.38 5.74 7.27
CA LYS A 129 3.18 4.32 6.97
C LYS A 129 3.92 3.91 5.70
N ARG A 130 3.82 4.70 4.62
CA ARG A 130 4.50 4.41 3.35
C ARG A 130 6.03 4.40 3.52
N VAL A 131 6.56 5.38 4.26
CA VAL A 131 8.00 5.45 4.55
C VAL A 131 8.46 4.22 5.34
N ILE A 132 7.73 3.86 6.41
CA ILE A 132 8.02 2.67 7.22
C ILE A 132 7.98 1.41 6.35
N GLU A 133 6.90 1.22 5.58
CA GLU A 133 6.77 0.06 4.69
C GLU A 133 7.92 -0.04 3.69
N GLY A 134 8.36 1.08 3.12
CA GLY A 134 9.49 1.12 2.19
C GLY A 134 10.83 0.78 2.84
N ILE A 135 11.06 1.24 4.07
CA ILE A 135 12.26 0.86 4.84
C ILE A 135 12.21 -0.62 5.20
N THR A 136 11.09 -1.11 5.76
CA THR A 136 10.92 -2.52 6.13
C THR A 136 11.14 -3.45 4.95
N GLU A 137 10.61 -3.11 3.77
CA GLU A 137 10.80 -3.90 2.55
C GLU A 137 12.27 -3.94 2.10
N ARG A 138 12.96 -2.79 2.13
CA ARG A 138 14.38 -2.70 1.76
C ARG A 138 15.26 -3.54 2.69
N GLU A 139 15.11 -3.35 4.00
CA GLU A 139 15.89 -4.08 5.02
C GLU A 139 15.61 -5.59 4.97
N SER A 140 14.34 -5.97 4.80
CA SER A 140 13.95 -7.39 4.69
C SER A 140 14.57 -8.05 3.45
N ASN A 141 14.56 -7.36 2.30
CA ASN A 141 15.19 -7.85 1.08
C ASN A 141 16.71 -7.94 1.21
N ALA A 142 17.36 -6.93 1.81
CA ALA A 142 18.79 -6.96 2.06
C ALA A 142 19.17 -8.16 2.95
N ARG A 143 18.45 -8.36 4.05
CA ARG A 143 18.65 -9.52 4.95
C ARG A 143 18.41 -10.85 4.24
N TRP A 144 17.36 -10.94 3.43
CA TRP A 144 17.04 -12.16 2.69
C TRP A 144 18.13 -12.53 1.69
N ASN A 145 18.56 -11.56 0.87
CA ASN A 145 19.56 -11.78 -0.18
C ASN A 145 20.92 -12.12 0.40
N ASN A 146 21.34 -11.42 1.47
CA ASN A 146 22.65 -11.60 2.10
C ASN A 146 22.75 -12.85 2.99
N SER A 147 21.63 -13.47 3.38
CA SER A 147 21.66 -14.68 4.19
C SER A 147 22.18 -15.88 3.37
N THR A 148 23.12 -16.64 3.92
CA THR A 148 23.54 -17.94 3.35
C THR A 148 22.59 -19.08 3.73
N GLN A 149 21.62 -18.82 4.60
CA GLN A 149 20.64 -19.79 5.09
C GLN A 149 19.40 -19.86 4.18
N TYR A 150 18.46 -20.76 4.50
CA TYR A 150 17.17 -20.89 3.80
C TYR A 150 17.24 -21.36 2.35
N ARG A 151 18.21 -22.25 2.02
CA ARG A 151 18.42 -22.79 0.68
C ARG A 151 17.12 -23.21 -0.02
N GLN A 152 16.25 -23.94 0.68
CA GLN A 152 14.98 -24.43 0.13
C GLN A 152 13.97 -23.29 -0.11
N SER A 153 13.73 -22.46 0.89
CA SER A 153 12.80 -21.32 0.78
C SER A 153 13.21 -20.35 -0.34
N LYS A 154 14.51 -20.18 -0.58
CA LYS A 154 15.05 -19.35 -1.67
C LYS A 154 14.81 -19.90 -3.07
N LEU A 155 14.35 -21.14 -3.22
CA LEU A 155 13.88 -21.66 -4.50
C LEU A 155 12.50 -21.09 -4.85
N PHE A 156 11.63 -20.91 -3.85
CA PHE A 156 10.25 -20.43 -4.04
C PHE A 156 10.07 -18.93 -3.85
N LEU A 157 10.95 -18.31 -3.06
CA LEU A 157 10.89 -16.90 -2.67
C LEU A 157 12.25 -16.23 -2.90
N LYS A 158 12.40 -15.55 -4.04
CA LYS A 158 13.65 -14.84 -4.40
C LYS A 158 13.80 -13.52 -3.66
N SER A 159 12.69 -12.86 -3.38
CA SER A 159 12.62 -11.59 -2.66
C SER A 159 11.32 -11.52 -1.87
N PHE A 160 11.18 -10.46 -1.09
CA PHE A 160 9.93 -10.08 -0.47
C PHE A 160 8.88 -9.81 -1.55
N ASP A 161 7.74 -10.51 -1.46
CA ASP A 161 6.64 -10.40 -2.42
C ASP A 161 5.31 -10.18 -1.68
N LYS A 162 4.85 -8.92 -1.65
CA LYS A 162 3.58 -8.52 -1.04
C LYS A 162 2.38 -9.25 -1.64
N LYS A 163 2.42 -9.57 -2.94
CA LYS A 163 1.32 -10.25 -3.64
C LYS A 163 1.22 -11.69 -3.15
N LYS A 164 2.34 -12.42 -3.09
CA LYS A 164 2.38 -13.78 -2.51
C LYS A 164 1.97 -13.78 -1.04
N THR A 165 2.45 -12.84 -0.23
CA THR A 165 2.03 -12.71 1.17
C THR A 165 0.53 -12.52 1.28
N LYS A 166 -0.07 -11.60 0.51
CA LYS A 166 -1.51 -11.37 0.52
C LYS A 166 -2.29 -12.61 0.07
N GLN A 167 -1.83 -13.30 -0.97
CA GLN A 167 -2.44 -14.55 -1.42
C GLN A 167 -2.38 -15.62 -0.34
N LEU A 168 -1.24 -15.82 0.32
CA LEU A 168 -1.08 -16.80 1.40
C LEU A 168 -2.01 -16.47 2.59
N MET A 169 -2.01 -15.22 3.04
CA MET A 169 -2.84 -14.78 4.18
C MET A 169 -4.35 -14.86 3.89
N SER A 170 -4.75 -14.96 2.62
CA SER A 170 -6.16 -15.17 2.25
C SER A 170 -6.61 -16.64 2.27
N ARG A 171 -5.70 -17.59 2.55
CA ARG A 171 -6.01 -19.03 2.57
C ARG A 171 -6.38 -19.52 3.98
N SER A 172 -6.98 -20.71 4.05
CA SER A 172 -7.25 -21.39 5.32
C SER A 172 -5.94 -21.73 6.04
N ARG A 173 -6.02 -21.90 7.37
CA ARG A 173 -4.86 -22.31 8.20
C ARG A 173 -4.16 -23.55 7.66
N THR A 174 -4.93 -24.55 7.25
CA THR A 174 -4.41 -25.79 6.65
C THR A 174 -3.60 -25.54 5.39
N ASN A 175 -4.12 -24.70 4.48
CA ASN A 175 -3.44 -24.36 3.23
C ASN A 175 -2.20 -23.50 3.47
N ILE A 176 -2.24 -22.56 4.43
CA ILE A 176 -1.08 -21.75 4.81
C ILE A 176 0.06 -22.65 5.27
N ALA A 177 -0.24 -23.59 6.15
CA ALA A 177 0.77 -24.43 6.74
C ALA A 177 1.28 -25.50 5.76
N LEU A 178 0.44 -26.01 4.85
CA LEU A 178 0.87 -26.84 3.72
C LEU A 178 1.88 -26.10 2.82
N VAL A 179 1.54 -24.89 2.37
CA VAL A 179 2.44 -24.09 1.52
C VAL A 179 3.72 -23.70 2.26
N THR A 180 3.62 -23.37 3.55
CA THR A 180 4.79 -23.07 4.39
C THR A 180 5.69 -24.30 4.53
N GLY A 181 5.12 -25.48 4.76
CA GLY A 181 5.87 -26.73 4.84
C GLY A 181 6.57 -27.08 3.53
N ILE A 182 5.87 -26.95 2.40
CA ILE A 182 6.46 -27.16 1.06
C ILE A 182 7.60 -26.19 0.79
N THR A 183 7.36 -24.89 0.98
CA THR A 183 8.34 -23.85 0.63
C THR A 183 9.57 -23.91 1.53
N THR A 184 9.42 -24.29 2.80
CA THR A 184 10.54 -24.42 3.75
C THR A 184 11.19 -25.80 3.75
N GLY A 185 10.57 -26.81 3.13
CA GLY A 185 11.03 -28.20 3.17
C GLY A 185 10.63 -28.99 4.42
N HIS A 186 9.70 -28.48 5.22
CA HIS A 186 9.13 -29.10 6.42
C HIS A 186 7.72 -29.64 6.13
N CYS A 187 7.62 -30.62 5.25
CA CYS A 187 6.35 -31.26 4.86
C CYS A 187 6.48 -32.79 4.94
N LEU A 188 5.37 -33.51 4.79
CA LEU A 188 5.32 -34.98 4.88
C LEU A 188 5.89 -35.69 3.64
N LEU A 189 7.04 -35.24 3.17
CA LEU A 189 7.87 -35.91 2.17
C LEU A 189 8.99 -36.68 2.88
N ASN A 190 9.38 -37.81 2.32
CA ASN A 190 10.26 -38.78 2.94
C ASN A 190 11.60 -38.18 3.36
N ARG A 191 12.19 -37.26 2.57
CA ARG A 191 13.40 -36.54 2.97
C ARG A 191 13.26 -35.84 4.32
N HIS A 192 12.14 -35.17 4.59
CA HIS A 192 11.91 -34.52 5.88
C HIS A 192 11.55 -35.53 6.97
N LEU A 193 10.76 -36.55 6.65
CA LEU A 193 10.40 -37.61 7.59
C LEU A 193 11.62 -38.40 8.09
N THR A 194 12.60 -38.68 7.23
CA THR A 194 13.87 -39.31 7.62
C THR A 194 14.71 -38.41 8.51
N VAL A 195 14.76 -37.10 8.24
CA VAL A 195 15.41 -36.13 9.13
C VAL A 195 14.75 -36.14 10.52
N MET A 196 13.42 -36.27 10.56
CA MET A 196 12.63 -36.39 11.79
C MET A 196 12.65 -37.80 12.41
N ARG A 197 13.33 -38.77 11.78
CA ARG A 197 13.39 -40.19 12.20
C ARG A 197 12.03 -40.88 12.27
N ILE A 198 11.08 -40.45 11.44
CA ILE A 198 9.75 -41.05 11.28
C ILE A 198 9.75 -42.09 10.15
N ALA A 199 10.54 -41.87 9.10
CA ALA A 199 10.73 -42.79 7.98
C ALA A 199 12.19 -43.24 7.90
N GLU A 200 12.44 -44.45 7.42
CA GLU A 200 13.80 -44.99 7.28
C GLU A 200 14.47 -44.56 5.97
N ASP A 201 13.70 -44.50 4.88
CA ASP A 201 14.20 -44.21 3.53
C ASP A 201 13.73 -42.81 3.05
N PRO A 202 14.63 -41.90 2.64
CA PRO A 202 14.27 -40.59 2.11
C PRO A 202 13.80 -40.62 0.64
N SER A 203 13.79 -41.77 -0.01
CA SER A 203 13.46 -41.93 -1.43
C SER A 203 11.97 -41.71 -1.73
N CYS A 204 11.69 -41.23 -2.93
CA CYS A 204 10.35 -41.01 -3.44
C CYS A 204 9.71 -42.36 -3.76
N PRO A 205 8.51 -42.66 -3.23
CA PRO A 205 7.84 -43.94 -3.51
C PRO A 205 7.57 -44.19 -5.00
N GLU A 206 7.47 -43.10 -5.75
CA GLU A 206 7.00 -43.09 -7.13
C GLU A 206 8.14 -43.26 -8.16
N CYS A 207 9.34 -42.78 -7.85
CA CYS A 207 10.47 -42.81 -8.80
C CYS A 207 11.83 -43.15 -8.19
N GLY A 208 11.92 -43.38 -6.87
CA GLY A 208 13.14 -43.81 -6.20
C GLY A 208 14.19 -42.71 -5.92
N GLU A 209 14.04 -41.51 -6.47
CA GLU A 209 14.93 -40.37 -6.19
C GLU A 209 14.64 -39.74 -4.82
N MET A 210 15.58 -38.97 -4.25
CA MET A 210 15.37 -38.35 -2.93
C MET A 210 14.16 -37.40 -2.91
N GLU A 211 13.18 -37.67 -2.03
CA GLU A 211 11.89 -36.98 -2.01
C GLU A 211 11.97 -35.61 -1.30
N THR A 212 12.62 -34.65 -1.95
CA THR A 212 12.66 -33.25 -1.49
C THR A 212 11.44 -32.47 -2.02
N SER A 213 11.11 -31.30 -1.43
CA SER A 213 10.03 -30.47 -1.99
C SER A 213 10.37 -29.91 -3.37
N PHE A 214 11.66 -29.78 -3.70
CA PHE A 214 12.10 -29.40 -5.04
C PHE A 214 11.81 -30.54 -6.01
N HIS A 215 12.26 -31.76 -5.69
CA HIS A 215 11.96 -32.95 -6.47
C HIS A 215 10.46 -33.13 -6.69
N PHE A 216 9.67 -33.08 -5.62
CA PHE A 216 8.21 -33.23 -5.66
C PHE A 216 7.54 -32.24 -6.63
N ILE A 217 7.88 -30.95 -6.54
CA ILE A 217 7.22 -29.92 -7.36
C ILE A 217 7.83 -29.79 -8.75
N ALA A 218 9.13 -29.99 -8.92
CA ALA A 218 9.87 -29.58 -10.11
C ALA A 218 10.37 -30.74 -10.99
N GLU A 219 10.67 -31.91 -10.44
CA GLU A 219 11.46 -32.94 -11.15
C GLU A 219 10.77 -34.29 -11.25
N CYS A 220 9.98 -34.68 -10.25
CA CYS A 220 9.44 -36.04 -10.14
C CYS A 220 8.68 -36.44 -11.42
N PRO A 221 9.12 -37.48 -12.16
CA PRO A 221 8.52 -37.85 -13.44
C PRO A 221 7.03 -38.20 -13.33
N MET A 222 6.62 -38.77 -12.21
CA MET A 222 5.23 -39.17 -11.95
C MET A 222 4.27 -37.98 -11.89
N TYR A 223 4.76 -36.77 -11.62
CA TYR A 223 3.94 -35.55 -11.60
C TYR A 223 4.17 -34.64 -12.82
N ALA A 224 4.82 -35.14 -13.88
CA ALA A 224 5.11 -34.35 -15.08
C ALA A 224 3.83 -33.85 -15.77
N MET A 225 2.79 -34.69 -15.86
CA MET A 225 1.53 -34.30 -16.48
C MET A 225 0.79 -33.22 -15.69
N VAL A 226 0.82 -33.28 -14.34
CA VAL A 226 0.24 -32.25 -13.47
C VAL A 226 0.96 -30.91 -13.67
N ARG A 227 2.30 -30.90 -13.80
CA ARG A 227 3.05 -29.69 -14.13
C ARG A 227 2.68 -29.15 -15.51
N TRP A 228 2.51 -30.05 -16.49
CA TRP A 228 2.12 -29.68 -17.85
C TRP A 228 0.75 -29.00 -17.89
N GLU A 229 -0.23 -29.52 -17.15
CA GLU A 229 -1.57 -28.89 -17.04
C GLU A 229 -1.56 -27.57 -16.27
N LEU A 230 -0.50 -27.30 -15.51
CA LEU A 230 -0.41 -26.15 -14.62
C LEU A 230 0.35 -24.97 -15.26
N GLN A 231 1.46 -25.22 -15.96
CA GLN A 231 2.19 -24.19 -16.73
C GLN A 231 2.73 -24.64 -18.10
N GLY A 232 2.31 -25.79 -18.62
CA GLY A 232 2.77 -26.28 -19.93
C GLY A 232 4.22 -26.74 -19.95
N LYS A 233 4.75 -27.16 -18.80
CA LYS A 233 6.12 -27.67 -18.64
C LYS A 233 6.13 -29.01 -17.92
N ASP A 234 7.00 -29.91 -18.33
CA ASP A 234 7.20 -31.23 -17.72
C ASP A 234 8.17 -31.19 -16.52
N SER A 235 8.91 -30.10 -16.36
CA SER A 235 9.83 -29.82 -15.24
C SER A 235 9.90 -28.32 -14.98
N PHE A 236 10.32 -27.91 -13.77
CA PHE A 236 10.44 -26.50 -13.40
C PHE A 236 11.88 -26.13 -13.05
N SER A 237 12.36 -25.01 -13.61
CA SER A 237 13.60 -24.39 -13.15
C SER A 237 13.40 -23.68 -11.80
N VAL A 238 14.49 -23.19 -11.23
CA VAL A 238 14.43 -22.38 -10.01
C VAL A 238 13.67 -21.06 -10.24
N GLU A 239 13.78 -20.47 -11.43
CA GLU A 239 13.03 -19.28 -11.83
C GLU A 239 11.53 -19.59 -11.96
N ASP A 240 11.19 -20.75 -12.51
CA ASP A 240 9.79 -21.18 -12.62
C ASP A 240 9.15 -21.36 -11.24
N LEU A 241 9.85 -22.02 -10.31
CA LEU A 241 9.39 -22.17 -8.92
C LEU A 241 9.21 -20.82 -8.21
N ALA A 242 10.11 -19.87 -8.45
CA ALA A 242 10.02 -18.53 -7.90
C ALA A 242 8.80 -17.77 -8.44
N ASN A 243 8.32 -18.11 -9.64
CA ASN A 243 7.17 -17.48 -10.29
C ASN A 243 5.83 -18.18 -10.01
N LEU A 244 5.85 -19.41 -9.47
CA LEU A 244 4.63 -20.11 -9.06
C LEU A 244 3.83 -19.26 -8.06
N SER A 245 2.53 -19.12 -8.32
CA SER A 245 1.62 -18.50 -7.37
C SER A 245 1.29 -19.44 -6.23
N ILE A 246 0.77 -18.90 -5.12
CA ILE A 246 0.29 -19.73 -4.01
C ILE A 246 -0.87 -20.62 -4.45
N GLY A 247 -1.68 -20.17 -5.41
CA GLY A 247 -2.76 -20.96 -5.99
C GLY A 247 -2.24 -22.19 -6.74
N ASP A 248 -1.15 -22.02 -7.49
CA ASP A 248 -0.53 -23.08 -8.27
C ASP A 248 0.02 -24.19 -7.37
N ILE A 249 0.76 -23.82 -6.32
CA ILE A 249 1.30 -24.80 -5.35
C ILE A 249 0.18 -25.62 -4.71
N LEU A 250 -0.93 -24.96 -4.34
CA LEU A 250 -2.09 -25.63 -3.75
C LEU A 250 -2.81 -26.54 -4.76
N ARG A 251 -2.99 -26.08 -6.01
CA ARG A 251 -3.59 -26.86 -7.09
C ARG A 251 -2.76 -28.11 -7.36
N PHE A 252 -1.45 -27.95 -7.56
CA PHE A 252 -0.51 -29.05 -7.76
C PHE A 252 -0.59 -30.08 -6.63
N THR A 253 -0.55 -29.62 -5.37
CA THR A 253 -0.58 -30.53 -4.23
C THR A 253 -1.92 -31.26 -4.09
N LYS A 254 -3.02 -30.61 -4.48
CA LYS A 254 -4.34 -31.22 -4.49
C LYS A 254 -4.45 -32.29 -5.59
N GLU A 255 -4.01 -31.99 -6.81
CA GLU A 255 -4.10 -32.89 -7.96
C GLU A 255 -3.19 -34.12 -7.81
N THR A 256 -2.02 -33.96 -7.19
CA THR A 256 -1.10 -35.08 -6.94
C THR A 256 -1.53 -35.99 -5.79
N GLY A 257 -2.35 -35.51 -4.84
CA GLY A 257 -2.80 -36.31 -3.68
C GLY A 257 -1.72 -36.65 -2.65
N ARG A 258 -0.43 -36.49 -2.96
CA ARG A 258 0.72 -36.95 -2.16
C ARG A 258 0.78 -36.45 -0.72
N LEU A 259 0.24 -35.25 -0.46
CA LEU A 259 0.26 -34.60 0.86
C LEU A 259 -1.15 -34.51 1.48
N GLN A 260 -2.14 -35.26 0.97
CA GLN A 260 -3.48 -35.33 1.54
C GLN A 260 -3.49 -36.34 2.70
N GLY A 261 -3.08 -35.92 3.90
CA GLY A 261 -3.03 -36.79 5.09
C GLY A 261 -2.92 -36.09 6.45
N GLY A 262 -3.05 -34.77 6.49
CA GLY A 262 -2.82 -33.97 7.69
C GLY A 262 -1.38 -33.48 7.80
N MET A 263 -1.14 -32.49 8.67
CA MET A 263 0.21 -32.07 9.04
C MET A 263 0.70 -32.88 10.24
N LEU A 264 2.02 -32.93 10.43
CA LEU A 264 2.68 -33.59 11.56
C LEU A 264 1.90 -33.43 12.87
N PRO A 265 1.67 -34.51 13.64
CA PRO A 265 1.09 -34.40 14.97
C PRO A 265 2.07 -33.63 15.86
N GLY A 266 1.74 -32.36 16.16
CA GLY A 266 2.62 -31.48 16.94
C GLY A 266 2.22 -30.00 17.00
N HIS A 267 1.23 -29.58 16.20
CA HIS A 267 0.63 -28.24 16.29
C HIS A 267 -0.90 -28.30 16.35
N GLN A 268 -1.42 -28.96 17.37
CA GLN A 268 -2.79 -28.76 17.86
C GLN A 268 -2.73 -28.01 19.18
#